data_AF-A0A016UKC1-F1
#
_entry.id   AF-A0A016UKC1-F1
#
_cell.length_a   1.000
_cell.length_b   1.000
_cell.length_c   1.000
_cell.angle_alpha   90.00
_cell.angle_beta   90.00
_cell.angle_gamma   90.00
#
_symmetry.space_group_name_H-M   'P 1'
#
loop_
_entity.id
_entity.type
_entity.pdbx_description
1 polymer ?
#
loop_
_entity_poly.entity_id
_entity_poly.type
_entity_poly.pdbx_seq_one_letter_code
_entity_poly.pdbx_strand_id
1 'polypeptide(L)'
;MASSVDRSLCLGRCSDRGVCFASAEEYFCVCYDVDVDPSDCSPLTTSTAFRLADPSEDFWIYWLLLCLVGTALLGAFCAVGWLVVRCCRRYRVVLVREDSEEECVVAGRVVPNAPPMEEEVADP
;
A
#
# COMPACT_ATOMS: atom_id res chain seq x y z
N MET A 1 -60.48 -0.20 -9.13
CA MET A 1 -60.62 -0.75 -10.50
C MET A 1 -59.72 0.06 -11.39
N ALA A 2 -58.90 -0.57 -12.23
CA ALA A 2 -58.03 0.13 -13.16
C ALA A 2 -58.61 0.00 -14.57
N SER A 3 -58.60 1.10 -15.34
CA SER A 3 -59.03 1.12 -16.74
C SER A 3 -57.86 1.50 -17.65
N SER A 4 -57.74 0.85 -18.81
CA SER A 4 -56.78 1.28 -19.81
C SER A 4 -57.19 2.63 -20.41
N VAL A 5 -56.22 3.52 -20.58
CA VAL A 5 -56.42 4.87 -21.14
C VAL A 5 -55.39 5.14 -22.23
N ASP A 6 -55.51 6.29 -22.89
CA ASP A 6 -54.53 6.72 -23.88
C ASP A 6 -53.13 6.86 -23.26
N ARG A 7 -52.11 6.38 -23.97
CA ARG A 7 -50.72 6.37 -23.50
C ARG A 7 -50.18 7.77 -23.23
N SER A 8 -50.71 8.80 -23.90
CA SER A 8 -50.32 10.20 -23.69
C SER A 8 -50.55 10.73 -22.26
N LEU A 9 -51.37 10.03 -21.47
CA LEU A 9 -51.66 10.39 -20.08
C LEU A 9 -50.61 9.85 -19.09
N CYS A 10 -49.84 8.83 -19.47
CA CYS A 10 -48.76 8.29 -18.65
C CYS A 10 -47.42 8.97 -18.97
N LEU A 11 -46.54 9.01 -17.95
CA LEU A 11 -45.18 9.51 -18.10
C LEU A 11 -44.44 8.75 -19.24
N GLY A 12 -43.73 9.49 -20.09
CA GLY A 12 -42.96 8.91 -21.20
C GLY A 12 -43.79 8.12 -22.22
N ARG A 13 -45.13 8.21 -22.19
CA ARG A 13 -46.05 7.38 -23.00
C ARG A 13 -45.81 5.87 -22.84
N CYS A 14 -45.33 5.47 -21.66
CA CYS A 14 -44.83 4.11 -21.38
C CYS A 14 -43.80 3.64 -22.43
N SER A 15 -42.97 4.56 -22.95
CA SER A 15 -41.94 4.31 -23.97
C SER A 15 -42.42 3.56 -25.21
N ASP A 16 -43.72 3.67 -25.53
CA ASP A 16 -44.42 2.88 -26.55
C ASP A 16 -44.29 1.34 -26.37
N ARG A 17 -43.85 0.89 -25.18
CA ARG A 17 -43.60 -0.51 -24.81
C ARG A 17 -44.51 -1.02 -23.69
N GLY A 18 -45.60 -0.32 -23.42
CA GLY A 18 -46.57 -0.70 -22.41
C GLY A 18 -47.98 -0.18 -22.66
N VAL A 19 -48.84 -0.40 -21.68
CA VAL A 19 -50.21 0.11 -21.63
C VAL A 19 -50.35 1.04 -20.43
N CYS A 20 -50.98 2.20 -20.64
CA CYS A 20 -51.27 3.14 -19.56
C CYS A 20 -52.59 2.76 -18.88
N PHE A 21 -52.57 2.66 -17.55
CA PHE A 21 -53.75 2.41 -16.75
C PHE A 21 -54.01 3.58 -15.81
N ALA A 22 -55.29 3.96 -15.69
CA ALA A 22 -55.77 4.89 -14.68
C ALA A 22 -56.33 4.10 -13.48
N SER A 23 -55.80 4.37 -12.29
CA SER A 23 -56.36 3.96 -11.00
C SER A 23 -56.72 5.20 -10.19
N ALA A 24 -57.43 5.01 -9.07
CA ALA A 24 -58.18 6.01 -8.30
C ALA A 24 -57.58 7.43 -8.24
N GLU A 25 -56.27 7.60 -8.14
CA GLU A 25 -55.59 8.91 -8.15
C GLU A 25 -54.29 8.94 -8.97
N GLU A 26 -53.95 7.88 -9.70
CA GLU A 26 -52.64 7.76 -10.36
C GLU A 26 -52.71 7.03 -11.70
N TYR A 27 -51.82 7.44 -12.61
CA TYR A 27 -51.57 6.76 -13.87
C TYR A 27 -50.29 5.96 -13.77
N PHE A 28 -50.35 4.68 -14.11
CA PHE A 28 -49.18 3.79 -14.09
C PHE A 28 -49.08 3.00 -15.40
N CYS A 29 -47.84 2.66 -15.77
CA CYS A 29 -47.54 1.86 -16.94
C CYS A 29 -47.49 0.37 -16.58
N VAL A 30 -48.03 -0.46 -17.46
CA VAL A 30 -47.82 -1.92 -17.44
C VAL A 30 -47.03 -2.28 -18.68
N CYS A 31 -45.81 -2.76 -18.48
CA CYS A 31 -44.84 -3.02 -19.55
C CYS A 31 -45.03 -4.41 -20.16
N TYR A 32 -44.73 -4.54 -21.45
CA TYR A 32 -44.74 -5.83 -22.14
C TYR A 32 -43.48 -6.65 -21.82
N ASP A 33 -42.36 -5.97 -21.67
CA ASP A 33 -41.07 -6.56 -21.33
C ASP A 33 -40.85 -6.58 -19.81
N VAL A 34 -40.05 -7.53 -19.32
CA VAL A 34 -39.73 -7.66 -17.89
C VAL A 34 -38.44 -6.90 -17.54
N ASP A 35 -37.56 -6.68 -18.52
CA ASP A 35 -36.27 -5.99 -18.37
C ASP A 35 -36.35 -4.49 -18.74
N VAL A 36 -37.43 -3.83 -18.32
CA VAL A 36 -37.66 -2.39 -18.51
C VAL A 36 -38.03 -1.74 -17.18
N ASP A 37 -37.80 -0.43 -17.05
CA ASP A 37 -38.19 0.31 -15.85
C ASP A 37 -39.71 0.20 -15.64
N PRO A 38 -40.19 -0.23 -14.47
CA PRO A 38 -41.62 -0.48 -14.25
C PRO A 38 -42.47 0.80 -14.25
N SER A 39 -41.86 1.99 -14.16
CA SER A 39 -42.58 3.26 -14.11
C SER A 39 -42.95 3.80 -15.50
N ASP A 40 -42.06 3.64 -16.48
CA ASP A 40 -42.20 4.24 -17.82
C ASP A 40 -41.89 3.26 -18.98
N CYS A 41 -41.60 1.99 -18.68
CA CYS A 41 -41.20 0.96 -19.63
C CYS A 41 -40.00 1.33 -20.50
N SER A 42 -39.21 2.30 -20.06
CA SER A 42 -37.96 2.63 -20.70
C SER A 42 -37.00 1.46 -20.55
N PRO A 43 -36.16 1.17 -21.56
CA PRO A 43 -35.10 0.18 -21.39
C PRO A 43 -34.31 0.56 -20.14
N LEU A 44 -34.11 -0.39 -19.21
CA LEU A 44 -33.17 -0.16 -18.12
C LEU A 44 -31.84 0.13 -18.81
N THR A 45 -31.45 1.39 -18.78
CA THR A 45 -30.09 1.77 -19.10
C THR A 45 -29.31 1.39 -17.86
N THR A 46 -29.06 0.10 -17.71
CA THR A 46 -27.99 -0.41 -16.88
C THR A 46 -26.75 0.16 -17.54
N SER A 47 -26.38 1.39 -17.17
CA SER A 47 -25.01 1.83 -17.30
C SER A 47 -24.26 0.77 -16.53
N THR A 48 -23.68 -0.15 -17.28
CA THR A 48 -22.60 -0.95 -16.78
C THR A 48 -21.45 0.03 -16.51
N ALA A 49 -21.55 0.77 -15.42
CA ALA A 49 -20.54 0.58 -14.40
C ALA A 49 -20.74 -0.88 -13.92
N PHE A 50 -20.44 -1.93 -14.69
CA PHE A 50 -19.04 -2.33 -14.85
C PHE A 50 -18.11 -1.38 -14.09
N ARG A 51 -18.24 -1.39 -12.76
CA ARG A 51 -17.10 -1.82 -11.98
C ARG A 51 -16.67 -3.13 -12.62
N LEU A 52 -15.83 -3.02 -13.65
CA LEU A 52 -14.75 -3.96 -13.82
C LEU A 52 -14.05 -3.87 -12.48
N ALA A 53 -14.50 -4.63 -11.49
CA ALA A 53 -13.56 -5.23 -10.58
C ALA A 53 -12.84 -6.21 -11.50
N ASP A 54 -11.93 -5.66 -12.30
CA ASP A 54 -11.08 -6.42 -13.16
C ASP A 54 -10.30 -7.29 -12.16
N PRO A 55 -10.50 -8.61 -12.11
CA PRO A 55 -9.81 -9.44 -11.13
C PRO A 55 -8.28 -9.33 -11.31
N SER A 56 -7.85 -8.80 -12.46
CA SER A 56 -6.49 -8.39 -12.75
C SER A 56 -6.01 -7.21 -11.91
N GLU A 57 -6.83 -6.17 -11.69
CA GLU A 57 -6.47 -4.98 -10.90
C GLU A 57 -6.32 -5.31 -9.42
N ASP A 58 -7.20 -6.15 -8.87
CA ASP A 58 -7.11 -6.62 -7.49
C ASP A 58 -5.78 -7.36 -7.25
N PHE A 59 -5.36 -8.23 -8.18
CA PHE A 59 -4.08 -8.93 -8.09
C PHE A 59 -2.89 -7.97 -8.01
N TRP A 60 -2.86 -6.93 -8.86
CA TRP A 60 -1.80 -5.91 -8.82
C TRP A 60 -1.79 -5.12 -7.52
N ILE A 61 -2.98 -4.79 -6.99
CA ILE A 61 -3.12 -4.07 -5.72
C ILE A 61 -2.58 -4.92 -4.56
N TYR A 62 -2.96 -6.20 -4.47
CA TYR A 62 -2.44 -7.10 -3.45
C TYR A 62 -0.92 -7.32 -3.59
N TRP A 63 -0.42 -7.44 -4.82
CA TRP A 63 1.01 -7.60 -5.08
C TRP A 63 1.80 -6.36 -4.66
N LEU A 64 1.34 -5.16 -5.03
CA LEU A 64 1.97 -3.90 -4.62
C LEU A 64 1.96 -3.73 -3.10
N LEU A 65 0.85 -4.08 -2.43
CA LEU A 65 0.74 -4.01 -0.98
C LEU A 65 1.70 -4.99 -0.30
N LEU A 66 1.83 -6.21 -0.84
CA LEU A 66 2.79 -7.20 -0.35
C LEU A 66 4.25 -6.71 -0.52
N CYS A 67 4.59 -6.14 -1.68
CA CYS A 67 5.91 -5.54 -1.92
C CYS A 67 6.20 -4.37 -0.98
N LEU A 68 5.21 -3.52 -0.71
CA LEU A 68 5.34 -2.38 0.19
C LEU A 68 5.57 -2.82 1.64
N VAL A 69 4.79 -3.77 2.14
CA VAL A 69 4.98 -4.33 3.48
C VAL A 69 6.33 -5.04 3.59
N GLY A 70 6.71 -5.82 2.58
CA GLY A 70 8.00 -6.52 2.54
C GLY A 70 9.19 -5.57 2.59
N THR A 71 9.17 -4.49 1.79
CA THR A 71 10.24 -3.49 1.78
C THR A 71 10.30 -2.68 3.07
N ALA A 72 9.15 -2.34 3.67
CA ALA A 72 9.09 -1.67 4.97
C ALA A 72 9.71 -2.53 6.09
N LEU A 73 9.36 -3.83 6.14
CA LEU A 73 9.94 -4.77 7.09
C LEU A 73 11.45 -4.92 6.87
N LEU A 74 11.89 -5.11 5.62
CA LEU A 74 13.31 -5.23 5.29
C LEU A 74 14.08 -3.97 5.70
N GLY A 75 13.53 -2.78 5.42
CA GLY A 75 14.10 -1.50 5.85
C GLY A 75 14.23 -1.41 7.37
N ALA A 76 13.20 -1.83 8.12
CA ALA A 76 13.25 -1.88 9.57
C ALA A 76 14.32 -2.85 10.09
N PHE A 77 14.41 -4.06 9.54
CA PHE A 77 15.45 -5.03 9.90
C PHE A 77 16.85 -4.50 9.59
N CYS A 78 17.06 -3.89 8.43
CA CYS A 78 18.33 -3.26 8.07
C CYS A 78 18.67 -2.09 9.00
N ALA A 79 17.71 -1.26 9.36
CA ALA A 79 17.91 -0.15 10.29
C ALA A 79 18.29 -0.64 11.70
N VAL A 80 17.59 -1.67 12.20
CA VAL A 80 17.92 -2.30 13.49
C VAL A 80 19.29 -2.96 13.43
N GLY A 81 19.60 -3.72 12.37
CA GLY A 81 20.92 -4.31 12.17
C GLY A 81 22.03 -3.26 12.11
N TRP A 82 21.81 -2.14 11.41
CA TRP A 82 22.75 -1.04 11.37
C TRP A 82 22.92 -0.36 12.73
N LEU A 83 21.83 -0.18 13.48
CA LEU A 83 21.87 0.32 14.85
C LEU A 83 22.64 -0.63 15.76
N VAL A 84 22.40 -1.94 15.69
CA VAL A 84 23.14 -2.95 16.45
C VAL A 84 24.61 -2.92 16.07
N VAL A 85 24.97 -2.92 14.79
CA VAL A 85 26.39 -2.83 14.36
C VAL A 85 27.02 -1.52 14.83
N ARG A 86 26.30 -0.40 14.77
CA ARG A 86 26.79 0.90 15.24
C ARG A 86 26.97 0.91 16.76
N CYS A 87 26.02 0.36 17.50
CA CYS A 87 26.07 0.19 18.95
C CYS A 87 27.20 -0.76 19.31
N CYS A 88 27.28 -1.97 18.77
CA CYS A 88 28.36 -2.92 19.01
C CYS A 88 29.75 -2.36 18.63
N ARG A 89 29.86 -1.57 17.54
CA ARG A 89 31.10 -0.85 17.22
C ARG A 89 31.43 0.20 18.28
N ARG A 90 30.45 0.95 18.77
CA ARG A 90 30.63 1.93 19.86
C ARG A 90 30.98 1.24 21.18
N TYR A 91 30.30 0.17 21.55
CA TYR A 91 30.59 -0.62 22.75
C TYR A 91 31.96 -1.30 22.67
N ARG A 92 32.36 -1.85 21.52
CA ARG A 92 33.74 -2.36 21.35
C ARG A 92 34.79 -1.27 21.51
N VAL A 93 34.55 -0.06 21.00
CA VAL A 93 35.48 1.07 21.18
C VAL A 93 35.53 1.53 22.64
N VAL A 94 34.42 1.44 23.39
CA VAL A 94 34.39 1.78 24.82
C VAL A 94 35.04 0.69 25.67
N LEU A 95 34.77 -0.60 25.40
CA LEU A 95 35.38 -1.72 26.12
C LEU A 95 36.89 -1.80 25.86
N VAL A 96 37.35 -1.59 24.62
CA VAL A 96 38.79 -1.47 24.32
C VAL A 96 39.42 -0.27 25.03
N ARG A 97 38.65 0.79 25.30
CA ARG A 97 39.16 1.94 26.05
C ARG A 97 39.22 1.65 27.56
N GLU A 98 38.25 0.93 28.12
CA GLU A 98 38.30 0.49 29.53
C GLU A 98 39.41 -0.53 29.76
N ASP A 99 39.57 -1.53 28.88
CA ASP A 99 40.70 -2.49 28.96
C ASP A 99 42.04 -1.78 28.74
N SER A 100 42.11 -0.77 27.86
CA SER A 100 43.32 0.04 27.68
C SER A 100 43.60 0.96 28.87
N GLU A 101 42.59 1.46 29.59
CA GLU A 101 42.77 2.29 30.78
C GLU A 101 43.13 1.41 32.00
N GLU A 102 42.61 0.19 32.13
CA GLU A 102 43.05 -0.77 33.17
C GLU A 102 44.43 -1.41 32.88
N GLU A 103 44.76 -1.77 31.62
CA GLU A 103 46.11 -2.27 31.28
C GLU A 103 47.18 -1.16 31.28
N CYS A 104 46.84 0.10 30.99
CA CYS A 104 47.80 1.21 31.10
C CYS A 104 48.08 1.66 32.54
N VAL A 105 47.21 1.37 33.52
CA VAL A 105 47.51 1.69 34.93
C VAL A 105 48.44 0.64 35.56
N VAL A 106 48.51 -0.58 35.03
CA VAL A 106 49.42 -1.63 35.51
C VAL A 106 50.80 -1.60 34.82
N ALA A 107 50.92 -1.00 33.64
CA ALA A 107 52.18 -0.93 32.89
C ALA A 107 53.04 0.33 33.18
N GLY A 108 52.82 0.99 34.31
CA GLY A 108 53.51 2.23 34.69
C GLY A 108 54.80 2.04 35.49
N ARG A 109 55.77 1.21 35.04
CA ARG A 109 57.13 1.25 35.60
C ARG A 109 58.22 0.71 34.66
N VAL A 110 59.11 1.64 34.28
CA VAL A 110 60.52 1.48 33.83
C VAL A 110 60.67 0.87 32.41
N VAL A 111 61.39 1.40 31.40
CA VAL A 111 62.71 2.09 31.29
C VAL A 111 62.72 2.85 29.94
N PRO A 112 63.30 4.06 29.81
CA PRO A 112 63.58 4.66 28.50
C PRO A 112 64.91 4.12 27.98
N ASN A 113 64.92 3.38 26.86
CA ASN A 113 66.16 3.03 26.17
C ASN A 113 66.21 3.78 24.83
N ALA A 114 67.23 4.62 24.70
CA ALA A 114 67.49 5.47 23.54
C ALA A 114 67.83 4.63 22.29
N PRO A 115 67.58 5.14 21.07
CA PRO A 115 67.86 4.42 19.84
C PRO A 115 69.36 4.39 19.51
N PRO A 116 69.93 3.27 19.02
CA PRO A 116 71.25 3.29 18.40
C PRO A 116 71.16 3.91 16.99
N MET A 117 72.09 4.83 16.71
CA MET A 117 72.25 5.49 15.42
C MET A 117 72.78 4.52 14.36
N GLU A 118 72.19 4.54 13.18
CA GLU A 118 72.71 3.92 11.96
C GLU A 118 73.77 4.86 11.35
N GLU A 119 75.03 4.42 11.26
CA GLU A 119 75.98 4.93 10.28
C GLU A 119 76.50 3.75 9.46
N GLU A 120 76.17 3.81 8.18
CA GLU A 120 76.52 2.85 7.14
C GLU A 120 77.76 3.37 6.39
N VAL A 121 78.54 2.44 5.80
CA VAL A 121 79.36 2.56 4.57
C VAL A 121 80.92 2.50 4.68
N ALA A 122 81.40 1.31 4.25
CA ALA A 122 82.49 0.96 3.31
C ALA A 122 84.00 0.95 3.69
N ASP A 123 84.51 -0.30 3.83
CA ASP A 123 85.64 -1.01 3.16
C ASP A 123 87.03 -0.36 2.87
N PRO A 124 88.11 -1.18 2.79
CA PRO A 124 89.52 -0.83 3.06
C PRO A 124 90.31 -0.15 1.94
#